data_AF-A0A3B9FFV7-F1
#
_entry.id   AF-A0A3B9FFV7-F1
#
_cell.length_a   1.000
_cell.length_b   1.000
_cell.length_c   1.000
_cell.angle_alpha   90.00
_cell.angle_beta   90.00
_cell.angle_gamma   90.00
#
_symmetry.space_group_name_H-M   'P 1'
#
loop_
_entity.id
_entity.type
_entity.pdbx_description
1 polymer ?
#
loop_
_entity_poly.entity_id
_entity_poly.type
_entity_poly.pdbx_seq_one_letter_code
_entity_poly.pdbx_strand_id
1 'polypeptide(L)'
;VAAWTAHALPLGRQMPPDRPSRPDRPLLRPPREVPRRRITQSAPGRIALLHAIAHIELNAVDLALDMASRFTAAPLPLDFYHDWLGVADDEARHFLMLSDRLADLDAAYGDLAAHDGLWQAADATKHDLLARL
;
A
#
# COMPACT_ATOMS: atom_id res chain seq x y z
N VAL A 1 -7.94 -17.90 -5.77
CA VAL A 1 -7.35 -17.23 -6.96
C VAL A 1 -8.32 -17.26 -8.15
N ALA A 2 -8.80 -18.43 -8.62
CA ALA A 2 -9.62 -18.55 -9.84
C ALA A 2 -10.94 -17.72 -9.91
N ALA A 3 -11.64 -17.50 -8.78
CA ALA A 3 -12.93 -16.79 -8.79
C ALA A 3 -12.81 -15.26 -8.97
N TRP A 4 -11.69 -14.67 -8.51
CA TRP A 4 -11.40 -13.24 -8.69
C TRP A 4 -11.04 -12.93 -10.13
N THR A 5 -10.14 -13.72 -10.72
CA THR A 5 -9.71 -13.58 -12.13
C THR A 5 -10.84 -13.83 -13.13
N ALA A 6 -11.95 -14.44 -12.70
CA ALA A 6 -13.14 -14.66 -13.50
C ALA A 6 -14.20 -13.54 -13.34
N HIS A 7 -13.89 -12.46 -12.61
CA HIS A 7 -14.82 -11.38 -12.25
C HIS A 7 -16.15 -11.87 -11.66
N ALA A 8 -16.09 -12.98 -10.92
CA ALA A 8 -17.27 -13.68 -10.40
C ALA A 8 -17.45 -13.48 -8.88
N LEU A 9 -16.70 -12.55 -8.28
CA LEU A 9 -16.83 -12.26 -6.85
C LEU A 9 -17.98 -11.30 -6.59
N PRO A 10 -19.01 -11.70 -5.81
CA PRO A 10 -20.06 -10.77 -5.42
C PRO A 10 -19.51 -9.72 -4.46
N LEU A 11 -20.06 -8.50 -4.51
CA LEU A 11 -19.69 -7.44 -3.59
C LEU A 11 -20.18 -7.75 -2.17
N GLY A 12 -19.24 -7.66 -1.22
CA GLY A 12 -19.56 -7.70 0.21
C GLY A 12 -20.20 -6.40 0.69
N ARG A 13 -20.93 -6.50 1.81
CA ARG A 13 -21.55 -5.34 2.51
C ARG A 13 -20.81 -4.95 3.79
N GLN A 14 -19.70 -5.60 4.12
CA GLN A 14 -18.92 -5.26 5.30
C GLN A 14 -18.08 -4.02 5.01
N MET A 15 -18.14 -3.05 5.92
CA MET A 15 -17.22 -1.92 5.89
C MET A 15 -15.81 -2.38 6.28
N PRO A 16 -14.78 -1.94 5.56
CA PRO A 16 -13.41 -2.17 5.99
C PRO A 16 -13.13 -1.41 7.30
N PRO A 17 -12.13 -1.85 8.09
CA PRO A 17 -11.66 -1.07 9.23
C PRO A 17 -11.17 0.32 8.78
N ASP A 18 -11.04 1.25 9.73
CA ASP A 18 -10.51 2.60 9.46
C ASP A 18 -9.03 2.59 9.05
N ARG A 19 -8.31 1.50 9.36
CA ARG A 19 -6.90 1.35 9.02
C ARG A 19 -6.55 -0.12 8.73
N PRO A 20 -5.61 -0.40 7.81
CA PRO A 20 -5.12 -1.74 7.56
C PRO A 20 -4.36 -2.26 8.77
N SER A 21 -4.35 -3.58 8.92
CA SER A 21 -3.47 -4.22 9.90
C SER A 21 -2.03 -4.08 9.43
N ARG A 22 -1.17 -3.48 10.24
CA ARG A 22 0.26 -3.34 9.96
C ARG A 22 1.11 -3.99 11.06
N PRO A 23 2.28 -4.54 10.71
CA PRO A 23 3.26 -4.98 11.70
C PRO A 23 3.82 -3.77 12.48
N ASP A 24 4.46 -4.05 13.62
CA ASP A 24 5.05 -3.01 14.51
C ASP A 24 6.14 -2.17 13.82
N ARG A 25 6.69 -2.64 12.70
CA ARG A 25 7.71 -1.97 11.90
C ARG A 25 7.24 -1.81 10.45
N PRO A 26 7.65 -0.75 9.73
CA PRO A 26 8.53 0.34 10.16
C PRO A 26 7.91 1.25 11.21
N LEU A 27 8.75 1.87 12.04
CA LEU A 27 8.29 2.93 12.93
C LEU A 27 7.79 4.11 12.09
N LEU A 28 6.48 4.40 12.22
CA LEU A 28 5.86 5.53 11.55
C LEU A 28 6.14 6.80 12.35
N ARG A 29 6.76 7.78 11.68
CA ARG A 29 7.14 9.07 12.26
C ARG A 29 6.55 10.21 11.43
N PRO A 30 6.32 11.40 12.03
CA PRO A 30 5.99 12.60 11.27
C PRO A 30 7.03 12.85 10.16
N PRO A 31 6.64 13.40 8.99
CA PRO A 31 7.57 13.62 7.88
C PRO A 31 8.83 14.42 8.26
N ARG A 32 8.73 15.31 9.26
CA ARG A 32 9.85 16.11 9.80
C ARG A 32 10.85 15.29 10.61
N GLU A 33 10.42 14.16 11.16
CA GLU A 33 11.23 13.26 12.00
C GLU A 33 11.81 12.08 11.21
N VAL A 34 11.36 11.86 9.97
CA VAL A 34 11.99 10.88 9.08
C VAL A 34 13.27 11.49 8.51
N PRO A 35 14.45 10.90 8.77
CA PRO A 35 15.72 11.44 8.26
C PRO A 35 15.67 11.57 6.73
N ARG A 36 16.18 12.69 6.20
CA ARG A 36 16.34 12.85 4.75
C ARG A 36 17.25 11.73 4.23
N ARG A 37 16.63 10.79 3.52
CA ARG A 37 17.32 9.64 2.92
C ARG A 37 18.32 10.17 1.88
N ARG A 38 19.61 9.91 2.07
CA ARG A 38 20.63 10.17 1.04
C ARG A 38 20.53 9.06 -0.01
N ILE A 39 19.65 9.25 -0.98
CA ILE A 39 19.56 8.39 -2.16
C ILE A 39 20.86 8.59 -2.96
N THR A 40 21.75 7.61 -2.87
CA THR A 40 23.07 7.63 -3.48
C THR A 40 23.39 6.24 -4.01
N GLN A 41 24.41 6.14 -4.86
CA GLN A 41 24.88 4.86 -5.39
C GLN A 41 25.58 3.99 -4.33
N SER A 42 25.80 4.49 -3.11
CA SER A 42 26.36 3.71 -2.01
C SER A 42 25.37 2.64 -1.52
N ALA A 43 25.87 1.58 -0.88
CA ALA A 43 24.99 0.52 -0.35
C ALA A 43 23.91 1.05 0.61
N PRO A 44 24.21 1.91 1.61
CA PRO A 44 23.17 2.51 2.46
C PRO A 44 22.16 3.37 1.67
N GLY A 45 22.62 4.05 0.62
CA GLY A 45 21.76 4.84 -0.25
C GLY A 45 20.77 3.99 -1.05
N ARG A 46 21.23 2.84 -1.57
CA ARG A 46 20.37 1.89 -2.28
C ARG A 46 19.36 1.22 -1.34
N ILE A 47 19.78 0.82 -0.14
CA ILE A 47 18.87 0.26 0.89
C ILE A 47 17.79 1.27 1.24
N ALA A 48 18.16 2.54 1.48
CA ALA A 48 17.20 3.59 1.77
C ALA A 48 16.21 3.85 0.63
N LEU A 49 16.66 3.77 -0.63
CA LEU A 49 15.80 3.89 -1.81
C LEU A 49 14.82 2.70 -1.90
N LEU A 50 15.33 1.47 -1.85
CA LEU A 50 14.51 0.26 -1.96
C LEU A 50 13.48 0.17 -0.83
N HIS A 51 13.88 0.50 0.40
CA HIS A 51 12.95 0.58 1.53
C HIS A 51 11.89 1.66 1.33
N ALA A 52 12.23 2.80 0.73
CA ALA A 52 11.26 3.85 0.43
C ALA A 52 10.21 3.38 -0.58
N ILE A 53 10.66 2.71 -1.66
CA ILE A 53 9.76 2.18 -2.69
C ILE A 53 8.91 1.06 -2.11
N ALA A 54 9.49 0.12 -1.35
CA ALA A 54 8.72 -0.93 -0.68
C ALA A 54 7.63 -0.35 0.25
N HIS A 55 7.93 0.75 0.94
CA HIS A 55 6.91 1.44 1.73
C HIS A 55 5.78 2.03 0.87
N ILE A 56 6.11 2.58 -0.30
CA ILE A 56 5.12 3.10 -1.25
C ILE A 56 4.25 1.95 -1.77
N GLU A 57 4.83 0.83 -2.19
CA GLU A 57 4.05 -0.30 -2.72
C GLU A 57 3.13 -0.89 -1.65
N LEU A 58 3.58 -1.05 -0.40
CA LEU A 58 2.71 -1.52 0.67
C LEU A 58 1.55 -0.55 0.94
N ASN A 59 1.79 0.77 0.86
CA ASN A 59 0.69 1.74 0.94
C ASN A 59 -0.24 1.60 -0.27
N ALA A 60 0.27 1.33 -1.47
CA ALA A 60 -0.55 1.16 -2.66
C ALA A 60 -1.47 -0.08 -2.54
N VAL A 61 -0.97 -1.19 -2.01
CA VAL A 61 -1.79 -2.37 -1.64
C VAL A 61 -2.92 -1.97 -0.69
N ASP A 62 -2.55 -1.31 0.42
CA ASP A 62 -3.51 -0.88 1.44
C ASP A 62 -4.61 0.03 0.84
N LEU A 63 -4.20 1.00 0.02
CA LEU A 63 -5.11 1.96 -0.61
C LEU A 63 -6.02 1.32 -1.65
N ALA A 64 -5.50 0.41 -2.46
CA ALA A 64 -6.27 -0.29 -3.48
C ALA A 64 -7.33 -1.20 -2.84
N LEU A 65 -6.97 -1.94 -1.79
CA LEU A 65 -7.91 -2.76 -1.03
C LEU A 65 -8.97 -1.90 -0.31
N ASP A 66 -8.58 -0.74 0.20
CA ASP A 66 -9.51 0.22 0.78
C ASP A 66 -10.53 0.72 -0.26
N MET A 67 -10.07 1.11 -1.44
CA MET A 67 -10.96 1.53 -2.55
C MET A 67 -11.94 0.42 -2.96
N ALA A 68 -11.44 -0.80 -3.14
CA ALA A 68 -12.24 -1.95 -3.55
C ALA A 68 -13.31 -2.35 -2.52
N SER A 69 -13.08 -2.09 -1.24
CA SER A 69 -13.97 -2.55 -0.16
C SER A 69 -14.84 -1.45 0.45
N ARG A 70 -14.38 -0.20 0.47
CA ARG A 70 -15.07 0.91 1.16
C ARG A 70 -16.28 1.43 0.39
N PHE A 71 -16.22 1.41 -0.93
CA PHE A 71 -17.23 2.02 -1.81
C PHE A 71 -18.18 1.01 -2.46
N THR A 72 -18.38 -0.17 -1.86
CA THR A 72 -19.23 -1.23 -2.43
C THR A 72 -20.73 -0.88 -2.47
N ALA A 73 -21.16 0.14 -1.74
CA ALA A 73 -22.53 0.67 -1.79
C ALA A 73 -22.75 1.68 -2.93
N ALA A 74 -21.69 2.16 -3.57
CA ALA A 74 -21.80 3.07 -4.71
C ALA A 74 -22.32 2.32 -5.96
N PRO A 75 -23.12 2.97 -6.83
CA PRO A 75 -23.64 2.34 -8.04
C PRO A 75 -22.58 2.29 -9.15
N LEU A 76 -21.50 1.54 -8.93
CA LEU A 76 -20.38 1.37 -9.87
C LEU A 76 -20.43 -0.02 -10.54
N PRO A 77 -19.85 -0.15 -11.76
CA PRO A 77 -19.66 -1.46 -12.39
C PRO A 77 -18.80 -2.38 -11.52
N LEU A 78 -19.03 -3.71 -11.59
CA LEU A 78 -18.20 -4.69 -10.88
C LEU A 78 -16.72 -4.59 -11.26
N ASP A 79 -16.44 -4.27 -12.51
CA ASP A 79 -15.07 -4.12 -13.03
C ASP A 79 -14.27 -3.06 -12.27
N PHE A 80 -14.90 -1.99 -11.77
CA PHE A 80 -14.22 -0.99 -10.94
C PHE A 80 -13.53 -1.63 -9.71
N TYR A 81 -14.24 -2.53 -9.03
CA TYR A 81 -13.71 -3.19 -7.84
C TYR A 81 -12.67 -4.25 -8.21
N HIS A 82 -12.88 -4.94 -9.33
CA HIS A 82 -11.93 -5.92 -9.85
C HIS A 82 -10.61 -5.28 -10.29
N ASP A 83 -10.66 -4.11 -10.91
CA ASP A 83 -9.48 -3.34 -11.32
C ASP A 83 -8.65 -2.93 -10.09
N TRP A 84 -9.30 -2.43 -9.03
CA TRP A 84 -8.60 -2.12 -7.78
C TRP A 84 -7.99 -3.36 -7.09
N LEU A 85 -8.65 -4.51 -7.16
CA LEU A 85 -8.05 -5.77 -6.71
C LEU A 85 -6.83 -6.17 -7.57
N GLY A 86 -6.87 -5.87 -8.87
CA GLY A 86 -5.73 -6.01 -9.78
C GLY A 86 -4.54 -5.16 -9.37
N VAL A 87 -4.78 -3.88 -9.08
CA VAL A 87 -3.76 -2.98 -8.55
C VAL A 87 -3.18 -3.54 -7.25
N ALA A 88 -4.02 -3.99 -6.31
CA ALA A 88 -3.53 -4.55 -5.05
C ALA A 88 -2.62 -5.78 -5.25
N ASP A 89 -2.91 -6.65 -6.22
CA ASP A 89 -2.08 -7.81 -6.55
C ASP A 89 -0.75 -7.40 -7.19
N ASP A 90 -0.77 -6.46 -8.14
CA ASP A 90 0.43 -5.95 -8.80
C ASP A 90 1.39 -5.32 -7.78
N GLU A 91 0.88 -4.44 -6.92
CA GLU A 91 1.71 -3.76 -5.92
C GLU A 91 2.19 -4.71 -4.82
N ALA A 92 1.42 -5.76 -4.51
CA ALA A 92 1.88 -6.82 -3.61
C ALA A 92 3.07 -7.59 -4.23
N ARG A 93 3.03 -7.89 -5.54
CA ARG A 93 4.17 -8.51 -6.24
C ARG A 93 5.38 -7.58 -6.25
N HIS A 94 5.21 -6.29 -6.53
CA HIS A 94 6.28 -5.31 -6.47
C HIS A 94 6.91 -5.21 -5.08
N PHE A 95 6.08 -5.15 -4.03
CA PHE A 95 6.54 -5.13 -2.64
C PHE A 95 7.40 -6.37 -2.29
N LEU A 96 6.97 -7.56 -2.72
CA LEU A 96 7.71 -8.79 -2.49
C LEU A 96 9.06 -8.79 -3.21
N MET A 97 9.10 -8.38 -4.49
CA MET A 97 10.36 -8.25 -5.25
C MET A 97 11.35 -7.27 -4.60
N LEU A 98 10.84 -6.16 -4.06
CA LEU A 98 11.66 -5.18 -3.34
C LEU A 98 12.14 -5.72 -1.99
N SER A 99 11.32 -6.51 -1.30
CA SER A 99 11.67 -7.16 -0.04
C SER A 99 12.77 -8.20 -0.24
N ASP A 100 12.66 -9.04 -1.27
CA ASP A 100 13.71 -9.97 -1.67
C ASP A 100 15.01 -9.22 -2.00
N ARG A 101 14.91 -8.10 -2.72
CA ARG A 101 16.07 -7.29 -3.07
C ARG A 101 16.73 -6.59 -1.87
N LEU A 102 15.94 -6.24 -0.85
CA LEU A 102 16.48 -5.74 0.42
C LEU A 102 17.24 -6.84 1.15
N ALA A 103 16.70 -8.06 1.18
CA ALA A 103 17.34 -9.21 1.81
C ALA A 103 18.70 -9.54 1.17
N ASP A 104 18.81 -9.46 -0.16
CA ASP A 104 20.10 -9.58 -0.88
C ASP A 104 21.17 -8.57 -0.44
N LEU A 105 20.76 -7.46 0.18
CA LEU A 105 21.62 -6.38 0.67
C LEU A 105 21.79 -6.41 2.20
N ASP A 106 21.44 -7.53 2.84
CA ASP A 106 21.45 -7.73 4.30
C ASP A 106 20.58 -6.69 5.04
N ALA A 107 19.45 -6.31 4.44
CA ALA A 107 18.46 -5.39 5.02
C ALA A 107 17.04 -5.94 4.91
N ALA A 108 16.12 -5.39 5.71
CA ALA A 108 14.71 -5.74 5.66
C ALA A 108 13.80 -4.51 5.54
N TYR A 109 12.63 -4.69 4.94
CA TYR A 109 11.56 -3.71 5.08
C TYR A 109 11.16 -3.59 6.56
N GLY A 110 11.11 -2.37 7.08
CA GLY A 110 10.91 -2.09 8.50
C GLY A 110 12.19 -1.69 9.25
N ASP A 111 13.36 -1.83 8.62
CA ASP A 111 14.64 -1.41 9.23
C ASP A 111 14.79 0.10 9.34
N LEU A 112 14.15 0.84 8.44
CA LEU A 112 14.18 2.30 8.43
C LEU A 112 12.81 2.86 8.84
N ALA A 113 12.81 4.00 9.51
CA ALA A 113 11.57 4.73 9.77
C ALA A 113 10.90 5.16 8.46
N ALA A 114 9.57 5.26 8.50
CA ALA A 114 8.75 5.73 7.40
C ALA A 114 7.72 6.76 7.88
N HIS A 115 7.08 7.46 6.97
CA HIS A 115 5.99 8.38 7.29
C HIS A 115 4.68 7.81 6.79
N ASP A 116 3.58 8.24 7.38
CA ASP A 116 2.26 7.69 7.08
C ASP A 116 1.37 8.59 6.21
N GLY A 117 1.95 9.60 5.56
CA GLY A 117 1.21 10.65 4.89
C GLY A 117 0.20 10.18 3.83
N LEU A 118 0.52 9.11 3.09
CA LEU A 118 -0.39 8.55 2.08
C LEU A 118 -1.68 8.01 2.72
N TRP A 119 -1.56 7.21 3.78
CA TRP A 119 -2.73 6.71 4.49
C TRP A 119 -3.49 7.82 5.22
N GLN A 120 -2.79 8.79 5.80
CA GLN A 120 -3.44 9.93 6.47
C GLN A 120 -4.32 10.74 5.49
N ALA A 121 -3.86 10.96 4.26
CA ALA A 121 -4.66 11.61 3.23
C ALA A 121 -5.89 10.76 2.86
N ALA A 122 -5.70 9.45 2.71
CA ALA A 122 -6.78 8.51 2.41
C ALA A 122 -7.86 8.45 3.50
N ASP A 123 -7.46 8.39 4.77
CA ASP A 123 -8.39 8.39 5.89
C ASP A 123 -9.18 9.70 5.99
N ALA A 124 -8.53 10.84 5.72
CA ALA A 124 -9.18 12.14 5.71
C ALA A 124 -10.27 12.25 4.63
N THR A 125 -10.10 11.59 3.48
CA THR A 125 -11.06 11.62 2.35
C THR A 125 -11.90 10.35 2.23
N LYS A 126 -11.85 9.42 3.19
CA LYS A 126 -12.50 8.10 3.11
C LYS A 126 -14.01 8.10 2.88
N HIS A 127 -14.66 9.23 3.10
CA HIS A 127 -16.12 9.41 2.97
C HIS A 127 -16.54 9.90 1.59
N ASP A 128 -15.61 10.25 0.71
CA ASP A 128 -15.87 10.79 -0.62
C ASP A 128 -15.08 10.01 -1.68
N LEU A 129 -15.80 9.26 -2.51
CA LEU A 129 -15.21 8.47 -3.59
C LEU A 129 -14.44 9.35 -4.58
N LEU A 130 -14.96 10.52 -4.93
CA LEU A 130 -14.31 11.40 -5.92
C LEU A 130 -13.03 12.03 -5.36
N ALA A 131 -12.98 12.28 -4.05
CA ALA A 131 -11.77 12.77 -3.39
C ALA A 131 -10.68 11.68 -3.20
N ARG A 132 -10.99 10.42 -3.54
CA ARG A 132 -10.07 9.27 -3.45
C ARG A 132 -9.55 8.78 -4.81
N LEU A 133 -10.01 9.41 -5.91
CA LEU A 133 -9.54 9.18 -7.29
C LEU A 133 -8.61 10.31 -7.74
#